data_AF-A0A3M1LLK8-F1
#
_entry.id   AF-A0A3M1LLK8-F1
#
_cell.length_a   1.000
_cell.length_b   1.000
_cell.length_c   1.000
_cell.angle_alpha   90.00
_cell.angle_beta   90.00
_cell.angle_gamma   90.00
#
_symmetry.space_group_name_H-M   'P 1'
#
loop_
_entity.id
_entity.type
_entity.pdbx_description
1 polymer ?
#
loop_
_entity_poly.entity_id
_entity_poly.type
_entity_poly.pdbx_seq_one_letter_code
_entity_poly.pdbx_strand_id
1 'polypeptide(L)' 'MKIFCIGRNYADHARELNNPVPERPVVFMKPPTALLV' A
#
# COMPACT_ATOMS: atom_id res chain seq x y z
N MET A 1 -2.31 -18.31 -3.98
CA MET A 1 -2.64 -17.24 -3.00
C MET A 1 -2.60 -15.89 -3.70
N LYS A 2 -3.54 -14.98 -3.44
CA LYS A 2 -3.52 -13.61 -3.99
C LYS A 2 -3.19 -12.64 -2.84
N ILE A 3 -2.19 -11.77 -3.01
CA ILE A 3 -1.75 -10.83 -1.98
C ILE A 3 -2.06 -9.41 -2.46
N PHE A 4 -3.07 -8.79 -1.87
CA PHE A 4 -3.44 -7.40 -2.11
C PHE A 4 -2.85 -6.51 -1.02
N CYS A 5 -2.19 -5.43 -1.44
CA CYS A 5 -1.56 -4.47 -0.56
C CYS A 5 -2.28 -3.12 -0.67
N ILE A 6 -2.39 -2.41 0.46
CA ILE A 6 -3.01 -1.08 0.54
C ILE A 6 -1.92 -0.04 0.75
N GLY A 7 -1.79 0.90 -0.18
CA GLY A 7 -0.88 2.02 -0.08
C GLY A 7 -1.50 3.20 0.67
N ARG A 8 -0.66 3.99 1.36
CA ARG A 8 -1.04 5.27 1.99
C ARG A 8 -2.27 5.18 2.92
N ASN A 9 -2.33 4.12 3.73
CA ASN A 9 -3.42 3.88 4.68
C ASN A 9 -3.29 4.65 6.02
N TYR A 10 -2.21 5.44 6.17
CA TYR A 10 -1.94 6.26 7.34
C TYR A 10 -1.70 7.71 6.90
N ALA A 11 -2.41 8.66 7.52
CA ALA A 11 -2.31 10.07 7.16
C ALA A 11 -0.90 10.63 7.37
N ASP A 12 -0.23 10.24 8.46
CA ASP A 12 1.13 10.69 8.75
C ASP A 12 2.14 10.18 7.72
N HIS A 13 2.01 8.91 7.30
CA HIS A 13 2.88 8.34 6.26
C HIS A 13 2.64 8.97 4.88
N ALA A 14 1.39 9.35 4.55
CA ALA A 14 1.13 10.13 3.35
C ALA A 14 1.84 11.48 3.39
N ARG A 15 1.80 12.18 4.54
CA ARG A 15 2.47 13.47 4.74
C ARG A 15 4.01 13.36 4.73
N GLU A 16 4.59 12.31 5.30
CA GLU A 16 6.03 12.05 5.31
C GLU A 16 6.64 12.10 3.91
N LEU A 17 5.92 11.54 2.94
CA LEU A 17 6.33 11.50 1.53
C LEU A 17 5.74 12.64 0.70
N ASN A 18 5.22 13.69 1.35
CA ASN A 18 4.55 14.85 0.75
C ASN A 18 3.43 14.46 -0.24
N ASN A 19 2.74 13.34 0.04
CA ASN A 19 1.63 12.84 -0.76
C ASN A 19 0.29 13.32 -0.18
N PRO A 20 -0.72 13.57 -1.04
CA PRO A 20 -2.08 13.80 -0.57
C PRO A 20 -2.65 12.52 0.08
N VAL A 21 -3.51 12.71 1.08
CA VAL A 21 -4.32 11.61 1.63
C VAL A 21 -5.29 11.15 0.54
N PRO A 22 -5.27 9.87 0.16
CA PRO A 22 -6.09 9.39 -0.95
C PRO A 22 -7.57 9.30 -0.56
N GLU A 23 -8.47 9.75 -1.44
CA GLU A 23 -9.93 9.64 -1.24
C GLU A 23 -10.46 8.20 -1.41
N ARG A 24 -9.70 7.36 -2.12
CA ARG A 24 -10.00 5.95 -2.36
C ARG A 24 -8.78 5.08 -2.06
N PRO A 25 -8.96 3.84 -1.59
CA PRO A 25 -7.84 2.94 -1.32
C PRO A 25 -6.95 2.73 -2.53
N VAL A 26 -5.65 2.88 -2.34
CA VAL A 26 -4.65 2.59 -3.35
C VAL A 26 -4.32 1.11 -3.25
N VAL A 27 -4.78 0.32 -4.23
CA VAL A 27 -4.60 -1.14 -4.22
C VAL A 27 -3.52 -1.54 -5.21
N PHE A 28 -2.59 -2.38 -4.76
CA PHE A 28 -1.58 -3.01 -5.62
C PHE A 28 -1.37 -4.47 -5.23
N MET A 29 -0.66 -5.24 -6.04
CA MET A 29 -0.47 -6.67 -5.85
C MET A 29 1.00 -7.01 -5.65
N LYS A 30 1.29 -7.93 -4.74
CA LYS A 30 2.59 -8.62 -4.66
C LYS A 30 2.47 -10.06 -5.15
N PRO A 31 3.44 -10.56 -5.92
CA PRO A 31 3.45 -11.95 -6.32
C PRO A 31 3.69 -12.85 -5.09
N PRO A 32 3.15 -14.08 -5.05
CA PRO A 32 3.41 -15.02 -3.95
C PRO A 32 4.90 -15.33 -3.76
N THR A 33 5.70 -15.24 -4.83
CA THR A 33 7.16 -15.43 -4.79
C THR A 33 7.90 -14.35 -3.99
N ALA A 34 7.25 -13.25 -3.61
CA ALA A 34 7.83 -12.24 -2.73
C ALA A 34 7.79 -12.62 -1.25
N LEU A 35 7.07 -13.70 -0.89
CA LEU A 35 7.08 -14.21 0.48
C LEU A 35 8.35 -15.00 0.72
N LEU A 36 9.07 -14.61 1.78
CA LEU A 36 10.12 -15.43 2.35
C LEU A 36 9.46 -16.50 3.20
N VAL A 37 9.75 -17.76 2.89
CA VAL A 37 9.27 -18.95 3.58
C VAL A 37 10.41 -19.64 4.29
#